data_AF-A0A3P9ITP9-F1
#
_entry.id   AF-A0A3P9ITP9-F1
#
_cell.length_a   1.000
_cell.length_b   1.000
_cell.length_c   1.000
_cell.angle_alpha   90.00
_cell.angle_beta   90.00
_cell.angle_gamma   90.00
#
_symmetry.space_group_name_H-M   'P 1'
#
loop_
_entity.id
_entity.type
_entity.pdbx_description
1 polymer ?
#
loop_
_entity_poly.entity_id
_entity_poly.type
_entity_poly.pdbx_seq_one_letter_code
_entity_poly.pdbx_strand_id
1 'polypeptide(L)'
;ARQVPGRKPLRTWNVLEKYPNTPMSHKEILQVIQRERLKEISGTSPLACLNAMLHTNSRGEEGIFYKVPGRMGVYTLKVGGHAPH
;
A
#
# COMPACT_ATOMS: atom_id res chain seq x y z
N ALA A 1 14.58 -9.81 -4.76
CA ALA A 1 14.08 -8.43 -4.63
C ALA A 1 15.11 -7.62 -3.85
N ARG A 2 15.71 -6.58 -4.46
CA ARG A 2 16.71 -5.74 -3.79
C ARG A 2 15.97 -4.81 -2.81
N GLN A 3 16.17 -5.01 -1.51
CA GLN A 3 15.81 -4.02 -0.49
C GLN A 3 16.60 -2.75 -0.77
N VAL A 4 15.93 -1.63 -1.05
CA VAL A 4 16.58 -0.32 -1.09
C VAL A 4 16.94 0.06 0.36
N PRO A 5 18.24 0.10 0.73
CA PRO A 5 18.65 0.33 2.11
C PRO A 5 18.38 1.80 2.47
N GLY A 6 17.42 2.03 3.36
CA GLY A 6 17.15 3.39 3.91
C GLY A 6 15.67 3.74 4.09
N ARG A 7 14.75 3.09 3.38
CA ARG A 7 13.31 3.19 3.67
C ARG A 7 12.89 1.94 4.42
N LYS A 8 12.52 2.07 5.70
CA LYS A 8 11.83 0.99 6.40
C LYS A 8 10.61 0.60 5.54
N PRO A 9 10.46 -0.66 5.09
CA PRO A 9 9.33 -1.05 4.28
C PRO A 9 8.05 -0.73 5.07
N LEU A 10 7.20 0.13 4.50
CA LEU A 10 5.90 0.45 5.08
C LEU A 10 5.17 -0.87 5.35
N ARG A 11 4.53 -1.08 6.49
CA ARG A 11 3.89 -2.40 6.72
C ARG A 11 2.77 -2.68 5.71
N THR A 12 2.24 -1.65 5.08
CA THR A 12 1.34 -1.67 3.91
C THR A 12 1.99 -2.34 2.68
N TRP A 13 3.29 -2.16 2.50
CA TRP A 13 4.10 -2.90 1.52
C TRP A 13 4.08 -4.39 1.84
N ASN A 14 4.31 -4.79 3.09
CA ASN A 14 4.25 -6.21 3.49
C ASN A 14 2.88 -6.85 3.22
N VAL A 15 1.78 -6.10 3.40
CA VAL A 15 0.43 -6.60 3.09
C VAL A 15 0.29 -6.90 1.60
N LEU A 16 0.60 -5.92 0.75
CA LEU A 16 0.44 -6.11 -0.69
C LEU A 16 1.54 -6.99 -1.32
N GLU A 17 2.71 -7.15 -0.67
CA GLU A 17 3.76 -8.09 -1.11
C GLU A 17 3.33 -9.55 -0.94
N LYS A 18 2.46 -9.84 0.05
CA LYS A 18 1.84 -11.17 0.18
C LYS A 18 0.84 -11.45 -0.94
N TYR A 19 0.32 -10.41 -1.59
CA TYR A 19 -0.71 -10.49 -2.62
C TYR A 19 -0.40 -9.56 -3.81
N PRO A 20 0.75 -9.76 -4.50
CA PRO A 20 1.26 -8.80 -5.48
C PRO A 20 0.38 -8.68 -6.73
N ASN A 21 -0.41 -9.71 -7.03
CA ASN A 21 -1.32 -9.75 -8.18
C ASN A 21 -2.77 -9.41 -7.80
N THR A 22 -3.04 -9.08 -6.54
CA THR A 22 -4.39 -8.82 -6.05
C THR A 22 -4.53 -7.35 -5.68
N PRO A 23 -5.22 -6.54 -6.50
CA PRO A 23 -5.52 -5.17 -6.13
C PRO A 23 -6.48 -5.16 -4.93
N MET A 24 -6.10 -4.48 -3.84
CA MET A 24 -6.92 -4.38 -2.63
C MET A 24 -7.36 -2.95 -2.37
N SER A 25 -8.56 -2.80 -1.81
CA SER A 25 -9.03 -1.52 -1.31
C SER A 25 -8.26 -1.08 -0.06
N HIS A 26 -8.21 0.23 0.18
CA HIS A 26 -7.69 0.78 1.43
C HIS A 26 -8.39 0.19 2.67
N LYS A 27 -9.62 -0.33 2.55
CA LYS A 27 -10.36 -0.95 3.67
C LYS A 27 -9.79 -2.32 3.97
N GLU A 28 -9.55 -3.13 2.94
CA GLU A 28 -8.95 -4.47 3.07
C GLU A 28 -7.53 -4.37 3.61
N ILE A 29 -6.73 -3.46 3.06
CA ILE A 29 -5.38 -3.18 3.55
C ILE A 29 -5.42 -2.79 5.04
N LEU A 30 -6.34 -1.90 5.44
CA LEU A 30 -6.52 -1.52 6.84
C LEU A 30 -6.89 -2.73 7.72
N GLN A 31 -7.80 -3.58 7.27
CA GLN A 31 -8.23 -4.76 8.01
C GLN A 31 -7.07 -5.73 8.24
N VAL A 32 -6.20 -5.95 7.24
CA VAL A 32 -5.01 -6.80 7.40
C VAL A 32 -4.01 -6.17 8.39
N ILE A 33 -3.76 -4.86 8.28
CA ILE A 33 -2.88 -4.13 9.22
C ILE A 33 -3.40 -4.24 10.66
N GLN A 34 -4.71 -4.08 10.86
CA GLN A 34 -5.36 -4.22 12.17
C GLN A 34 -5.31 -5.65 12.68
N ARG A 35 -5.61 -6.64 11.83
CA ARG A 35 -5.56 -8.08 12.15
C ARG A 35 -4.16 -8.52 12.54
N GLU A 36 -3.15 -8.09 11.79
CA GLU A 36 -1.73 -8.36 12.07
C GLU A 36 -1.17 -7.48 13.22
N ARG A 37 -2.03 -6.66 13.88
CA ARG A 37 -1.67 -5.78 15.01
C ARG A 37 -0.45 -4.90 14.71
N LEU A 38 -0.33 -4.44 13.47
CA LEU A 38 0.74 -3.58 13.02
C LEU A 38 0.52 -2.18 13.62
N LYS A 39 1.38 -1.74 14.55
CA LYS A 39 1.25 -0.51 15.36
C LYS A 39 1.26 0.83 14.58
N GLU A 40 1.11 0.81 13.25
CA GLU A 40 1.40 1.96 12.38
C GLU A 40 0.25 2.96 12.26
N ILE A 41 -0.99 2.56 12.56
CA ILE A 41 -2.18 3.42 12.37
C ILE A 41 -3.04 3.43 13.64
N SER A 42 -2.74 4.38 14.53
CA SER A 42 -3.51 4.64 15.75
C SER A 42 -3.91 6.12 15.76
N GLY A 43 -5.22 6.41 15.76
CA GLY A 43 -5.76 7.77 15.67
C GLY A 43 -7.28 7.80 15.46
N THR A 44 -7.86 9.00 15.32
CA THR A 44 -9.32 9.23 15.22
C THR A 44 -9.95 8.64 13.95
N SER A 45 -9.20 8.48 12.86
CA SER A 45 -9.69 7.80 11.66
C SER A 45 -8.55 7.08 10.90
N PRO A 46 -8.20 5.84 11.29
CA PRO A 46 -7.06 5.12 10.71
C PRO A 46 -7.23 4.85 9.21
N LEU A 47 -8.47 4.76 8.71
CA LEU A 47 -8.75 4.60 7.29
C LEU A 47 -8.33 5.83 6.47
N ALA A 48 -8.57 7.04 6.99
CA ALA A 48 -8.19 8.28 6.33
C ALA A 48 -6.66 8.43 6.30
N CYS A 49 -6.00 8.14 7.43
CA CYS A 49 -4.54 8.12 7.51
C CYS A 49 -3.91 7.14 6.51
N LEU A 50 -4.45 5.91 6.44
CA LEU A 50 -3.99 4.91 5.48
C LEU A 50 -4.17 5.39 4.04
N ASN A 51 -5.36 5.89 3.69
CA ASN A 51 -5.66 6.33 2.34
C ASN A 51 -4.77 7.52 1.92
N ALA A 52 -4.49 8.46 2.82
CA ALA A 52 -3.57 9.58 2.56
C ALA A 52 -2.13 9.09 2.34
N MET A 53 -1.68 8.12 3.14
CA MET A 53 -0.35 7.54 2.99
C MET A 53 -0.22 6.76 1.67
N LEU A 54 -1.20 5.93 1.31
CA LEU A 54 -1.25 5.21 0.03
C LEU A 54 -1.26 6.17 -1.17
N HIS A 55 -2.05 7.25 -1.08
CA HIS A 55 -2.12 8.29 -2.11
C HIS A 55 -0.80 9.05 -2.24
N THR A 56 -0.11 9.34 -1.14
CA THR A 56 1.19 10.02 -1.15
C THR A 56 2.28 9.14 -1.75
N ASN A 57 2.32 7.87 -1.36
CA ASN A 57 3.33 6.90 -1.82
C ASN A 57 3.01 6.28 -3.20
N SER A 58 1.89 6.63 -3.83
CA SER A 58 1.57 6.25 -5.21
C SER A 58 1.89 7.32 -6.25
N ARG A 59 2.28 8.52 -5.82
CA ARG A 59 2.64 9.62 -6.71
C ARG A 59 4.04 9.41 -7.32
N GLY A 60 4.14 9.73 -8.61
CA GLY A 60 5.41 9.70 -9.35
C GLY A 60 5.83 8.31 -9.84
N GLU A 61 6.91 8.30 -10.62
CA GLU A 61 7.51 7.08 -11.18
C GLU A 61 8.10 6.19 -10.08
N GLU A 62 8.70 6.79 -9.05
CA GLU A 62 9.23 6.10 -7.86
C GLU A 62 8.13 5.68 -6.86
N GLY A 63 6.86 5.96 -7.17
CA GLY A 63 5.72 5.57 -6.36
C GLY A 63 5.66 4.05 -6.21
N ILE A 64 5.67 3.60 -4.97
CA ILE A 64 5.69 2.19 -4.56
C ILE A 64 4.33 1.52 -4.83
N PHE A 65 3.26 2.28 -4.57
CA PHE A 65 1.89 1.82 -4.80
C PHE A 65 1.39 2.30 -6.15
N TYR A 66 0.51 1.50 -6.77
CA TYR A 66 -0.25 1.90 -7.94
C TYR A 66 -1.73 1.99 -7.57
N LYS A 67 -2.34 3.15 -7.81
CA LYS A 67 -3.77 3.34 -7.67
C LYS A 67 -4.46 2.84 -8.94
N VAL A 68 -5.36 1.87 -8.80
CA VAL A 68 -6.05 1.27 -9.93
C VAL A 68 -7.06 2.28 -10.52
N PRO A 69 -6.92 2.71 -11.78
CA PRO A 69 -7.88 3.59 -12.42
C PRO A 69 -9.23 2.88 -12.56
N GLY A 70 -10.33 3.64 -12.47
CA GLY A 70 -11.69 3.08 -12.51
C GLY A 70 -12.13 2.37 -11.22
N ARG A 71 -11.27 2.19 -10.21
CA ARG A 71 -11.63 1.65 -8.89
C ARG A 71 -11.30 2.61 -7.76
N MET A 72 -12.33 3.06 -7.04
CA MET A 72 -12.15 3.97 -5.91
C MET A 72 -11.41 3.30 -4.75
N GLY A 73 -10.30 3.92 -4.34
CA GLY A 73 -9.56 3.51 -3.15
C GLY A 73 -8.86 2.15 -3.26
N VAL A 74 -8.69 1.64 -4.48
CA VAL A 74 -8.01 0.37 -4.74
C VAL A 74 -6.55 0.62 -5.13
N TYR A 75 -5.66 -0.10 -4.47
CA TYR A 75 -4.22 0.02 -4.61
C TYR A 75 -3.58 -1.37 -4.80
N THR A 76 -2.47 -1.40 -5.52
CA THR A 76 -1.61 -2.58 -5.70
C THR A 76 -0.13 -2.17 -5.59
N LEU A 77 0.79 -3.13 -5.55
CA LEU A 77 2.23 -2.84 -5.62
C LEU A 77 2.71 -2.67 -7.05
N LYS A 78 3.62 -1.71 -7.25
CA LYS A 78 4.50 -1.73 -8.41
C LYS A 78 5.67 -2.65 -8.12
N VAL A 79 5.53 -3.92 -8.49
CA VAL A 79 6.65 -4.88 -8.42
C VAL A 79 7.62 -4.56 -9.57
N GLY A 80 8.78 -3.97 -9.24
CA GLY A 80 9.95 -3.95 -10.12
C GLY A 80 9.83 -3.14 -11.42
N GLY A 81 9.19 -1.97 -11.40
CA GLY A 81 9.20 -1.03 -12.54
C GLY A 81 8.28 -1.39 -13.71
N HIS A 82 7.44 -2.43 -13.57
CA HIS A 82 6.36 -2.71 -14.50
C HIS A 82 5.02 -2.44 -13.82
N ALA A 83 4.26 -1.48 -14.35
CA ALA A 83 2.84 -1.44 -14.08
C ALA A 83 2.20 -2.68 -14.75
N PRO A 84 1.27 -3.38 -14.09
CA PRO A 84 0.57 -4.48 -14.73
C PRO A 84 -0.18 -3.94 -15.96
N HIS A 85 0.13 -4.50 -17.13
CA HIS A 85 -0.52 -4.25 -18.41
C HIS A 85 -1.93 -4.85 -18.46
#